data_AF-A0A915DBQ7-F1
#
_entry.id   AF-A0A915DBQ7-F1
#
_cell.length_a   1.000
_cell.length_b   1.000
_cell.length_c   1.000
_cell.angle_alpha   90.00
_cell.angle_beta   90.00
_cell.angle_gamma   90.00
#
_symmetry.space_group_name_H-M   'P 1'
#
loop_
_entity.id
_entity.type
_entity.pdbx_description
1 polymer ?
#
loop_
_entity_poly.entity_id
_entity_poly.type
_entity_poly.pdbx_seq_one_letter_code
_entity_poly.pdbx_strand_id
1 'polypeptide(L)'
;MELPLPSTAKEDKSNTLKTTLLFESMAITEIFSRLPTFAKPLLYNLQLKPCLANSRCEGRVTIDLEITQPTSYLKLHSAEIDIKSATLQLENGCMFTELPFLLEHKPMFVTFTLPNEVDAQKARLEIVFVARLTDKTMGFCRYSFTDASAAKKLLAFTQFESTYARKAFPCWDEPEYKAKFTVSLEVDEHMTALSNMPAVAELKLEATGKKITKSKSGIDIRVYTTLGKQYLGEFALEVAGKSIDWYTEWFAMESPLTKCDLLAVPSFAPGAMENWGLVIAREPILFMDSMKSSIQSKIDVSLAVSHEIAHFWFGNLVTMFLEMVDDLWLNEGFANWIMNEALTIDNPDKLEDVFDAVTCCKPSSLIQMLSTYLGASVFQKGLRDYVQKHKFANSTADDLWTAVSEASNQNVNEIMESWTNKLATL
;
A
#
# COMPACT_ATOMS: atom_id res chain seq x y z
N MET A 1 41.13 -62.40 42.74
CA MET A 1 40.62 -61.17 43.38
C MET A 1 40.41 -60.19 42.25
N GLU A 2 39.29 -60.33 41.55
CA GLU A 2 38.91 -59.53 40.37
C GLU A 2 37.72 -58.66 40.78
N LEU A 3 37.79 -57.37 40.46
CA LEU A 3 36.77 -56.37 40.77
C LEU A 3 35.55 -56.54 39.84
N PRO A 4 34.29 -56.46 40.33
CA PRO A 4 33.13 -56.32 39.47
C PRO A 4 32.76 -54.86 39.21
N LEU A 5 32.23 -54.67 37.99
CA LEU A 5 31.77 -53.44 37.33
C LEU A 5 30.68 -52.65 38.10
N PRO A 6 30.56 -51.32 37.87
CA PRO A 6 29.45 -50.54 38.41
C PRO A 6 28.16 -50.73 37.61
N SER A 7 27.04 -50.71 38.35
CA SER A 7 25.67 -50.80 37.86
C SER A 7 25.25 -49.59 37.03
N THR A 8 24.50 -49.85 35.96
CA THR A 8 23.87 -48.81 35.13
C THR A 8 22.71 -48.16 35.89
N ALA A 9 22.91 -46.93 36.37
CA ALA A 9 21.80 -46.05 36.72
C ALA A 9 21.14 -45.55 35.42
N LYS A 10 19.87 -45.89 35.21
CA LYS A 10 19.04 -45.27 34.18
C LYS A 10 18.75 -43.84 34.60
N GLU A 11 19.49 -42.87 34.08
CA GLU A 11 19.07 -41.47 34.10
C GLU A 11 17.84 -41.31 33.19
N ASP A 12 16.74 -40.87 33.81
CA ASP A 12 15.45 -40.64 33.18
C ASP A 12 15.53 -39.42 32.26
N LYS A 13 15.88 -39.66 30.99
CA LYS A 13 15.92 -38.65 29.92
C LYS A 13 14.54 -38.04 29.60
N SER A 14 13.44 -38.47 30.22
CA SER A 14 12.11 -37.95 29.90
C SER A 14 11.81 -36.59 30.55
N ASN A 15 12.47 -36.24 31.66
CA ASN A 15 12.19 -34.97 32.35
C ASN A 15 12.95 -33.78 31.74
N THR A 16 14.19 -33.96 31.28
CA THR A 16 14.98 -32.89 30.63
C THR A 16 14.43 -32.51 29.25
N LEU A 17 13.85 -33.48 28.53
CA LEU A 17 13.16 -33.24 27.26
C LEU A 17 11.84 -32.47 27.45
N LYS A 18 11.07 -32.74 28.51
CA LYS A 18 9.85 -31.97 28.81
C LYS A 18 10.14 -30.53 29.25
N THR A 19 11.21 -30.30 30.02
CA THR A 19 11.58 -28.93 30.41
C THR A 19 12.15 -28.15 29.22
N THR A 20 12.90 -28.78 28.31
CA THR A 20 13.39 -28.12 27.09
C THR A 20 12.25 -27.82 26.10
N LEU A 21 11.26 -28.72 25.98
CA LEU A 21 10.04 -28.49 25.17
C LEU A 21 9.11 -27.41 25.75
N LEU A 22 9.12 -27.19 27.07
CA LEU A 22 8.38 -26.08 27.70
C LEU A 22 9.08 -24.72 27.53
N PHE A 23 10.41 -24.70 27.35
CA PHE A 23 11.15 -23.48 27.03
C PHE A 23 11.16 -23.18 25.52
N GLU A 24 11.05 -24.19 24.65
CA GLU A 24 10.87 -24.01 23.20
C GLU A 24 9.42 -23.65 22.81
N SER A 25 8.42 -23.97 23.63
CA SER A 25 7.03 -23.50 23.43
C SER A 25 6.77 -22.08 23.93
N MET A 26 7.79 -21.39 24.46
CA MET A 26 7.79 -19.95 24.71
C MET A 26 8.60 -19.19 23.65
N ALA A 27 8.76 -19.78 22.45
CA ALA A 27 8.95 -18.99 21.25
C ALA A 27 7.79 -18.00 21.19
N ILE A 28 8.10 -16.75 21.53
CA ILE A 28 7.22 -15.58 21.46
C ILE A 28 6.45 -15.71 20.17
N THR A 29 5.18 -16.10 20.28
CA THR A 29 4.21 -15.98 19.20
C THR A 29 4.35 -14.53 18.76
N GLU A 30 4.72 -14.28 17.52
CA GLU A 30 4.53 -12.95 16.96
C GLU A 30 3.02 -12.72 16.97
N ILE A 31 2.50 -12.17 18.07
CA ILE A 31 1.06 -11.98 18.26
C ILE A 31 0.67 -10.86 17.30
N PHE A 32 0.30 -11.25 16.08
CA PHE A 32 -0.52 -10.42 15.22
C PHE A 32 -1.71 -9.93 16.06
N SER A 33 -1.88 -8.62 16.14
CA SER A 33 -2.89 -7.98 16.96
C SER A 33 -3.54 -6.88 16.14
N ARG A 34 -4.87 -6.87 16.15
CA ARG A 34 -5.70 -5.86 15.49
C ARG A 34 -5.91 -4.66 16.42
N LEU A 35 -6.12 -3.49 15.84
CA LEU A 35 -6.55 -2.32 16.57
C LEU A 35 -7.97 -2.51 17.14
N PRO A 36 -8.27 -1.92 18.30
CA PRO A 36 -9.64 -1.87 18.81
C PRO A 36 -10.58 -1.11 17.86
N THR A 37 -11.84 -1.55 17.78
CA THR A 37 -12.84 -1.02 16.84
C THR A 37 -13.67 0.15 17.40
N PHE A 38 -13.39 0.60 18.62
CA PHE A 38 -14.14 1.68 19.27
C PHE A 38 -13.76 3.09 18.79
N ALA A 39 -12.75 3.22 17.92
CA ALA A 39 -12.36 4.50 17.34
C ALA A 39 -11.86 4.29 15.90
N LYS A 40 -12.24 5.20 15.00
CA LYS A 40 -11.83 5.17 13.59
C LYS A 40 -11.48 6.57 13.09
N PRO A 41 -10.48 6.71 12.19
CA PRO A 41 -10.10 7.98 11.60
C PRO A 41 -11.11 8.43 10.52
N LEU A 42 -11.20 9.74 10.30
CA LEU A 42 -12.02 10.36 9.26
C LEU A 42 -11.16 11.21 8.31
N LEU A 43 -10.25 12.02 8.86
CA LEU A 43 -9.35 12.90 8.12
C LEU A 43 -8.01 13.02 8.84
N TYR A 44 -6.93 12.78 8.10
CA TYR A 44 -5.57 13.09 8.51
C TYR A 44 -5.13 14.41 7.87
N ASN A 45 -4.70 15.37 8.69
CA ASN A 45 -3.91 16.52 8.26
C ASN A 45 -2.46 16.26 8.66
N LEU A 46 -1.64 15.89 7.69
CA LEU A 46 -0.28 15.43 7.86
C LEU A 46 0.70 16.48 7.36
N GLN A 47 1.53 17.00 8.26
CA GLN A 47 2.60 17.94 7.96
C GLN A 47 3.93 17.24 8.21
N LEU A 48 4.79 17.19 7.19
CA LEU A 48 6.10 16.54 7.27
C LEU A 48 7.19 17.49 6.79
N LYS A 49 8.28 17.54 7.55
CA LYS A 49 9.50 18.28 7.25
C LYS A 49 10.68 17.30 7.24
N PRO A 50 10.90 16.60 6.11
CA PRO A 50 12.03 15.70 5.97
C PRO A 50 13.35 16.47 5.84
N CYS A 51 14.34 16.09 6.65
CA CYS A 51 15.72 16.53 6.53
C CYS A 51 16.59 15.36 6.04
N LEU A 52 16.88 15.35 4.74
CA LEU A 52 17.65 14.31 4.09
C LEU A 52 19.09 14.22 4.64
N ALA A 53 19.67 15.33 5.09
CA ALA A 53 21.04 15.38 5.59
C ALA A 53 21.22 14.59 6.91
N ASN A 54 20.23 14.64 7.81
CA ASN A 54 20.31 14.00 9.13
C ASN A 54 19.41 12.75 9.26
N SER A 55 18.78 12.31 8.17
CA SER A 55 17.89 11.15 8.13
C SER A 55 16.71 11.22 9.12
N ARG A 56 16.15 12.42 9.34
CA ARG A 56 14.99 12.63 10.21
C ARG A 56 13.86 13.32 9.46
N CYS A 57 12.65 13.13 9.95
CA CYS A 57 11.48 13.87 9.51
C CYS A 57 10.74 14.40 10.74
N GLU A 58 10.69 15.72 10.89
CA GLU A 58 9.81 16.34 11.88
C GLU A 58 8.37 16.27 11.34
N GLY A 59 7.44 15.85 12.18
CA GLY A 59 6.07 15.60 11.75
C GLY A 59 5.04 16.11 12.76
N ARG A 60 3.92 16.54 12.21
CA ARG A 60 2.67 16.81 12.94
C ARG A 60 1.54 16.13 12.20
N VAL A 61 0.78 15.30 12.91
CA VAL A 61 -0.44 14.71 12.37
C VAL A 61 -1.61 15.14 13.23
N THR A 62 -2.64 15.71 12.61
CA THR A 62 -3.93 16.00 13.22
C THR A 62 -4.96 15.07 12.62
N ILE A 63 -5.60 14.25 13.44
CA ILE A 63 -6.53 13.20 13.03
C ILE A 63 -7.92 13.58 13.55
N ASP A 64 -8.82 13.97 12.65
CA ASP A 64 -10.25 13.99 12.96
C ASP A 64 -10.72 12.54 12.99
N LEU A 65 -11.36 12.13 14.09
CA LEU A 65 -11.75 10.75 14.36
C LEU A 65 -13.14 10.68 15.00
N GLU A 66 -13.74 9.49 14.95
CA GLU A 66 -14.99 9.16 15.62
C GLU A 66 -14.74 8.08 16.66
N ILE A 67 -15.06 8.36 17.93
CA ILE A 67 -15.16 7.39 19.01
C ILE A 67 -16.57 6.81 18.94
N THR A 68 -16.69 5.50 18.75
CA THR A 68 -17.97 4.80 18.52
C THR A 68 -18.49 4.10 19.78
N GLN A 69 -17.63 3.86 20.76
CA GLN A 69 -17.97 3.23 22.05
C GLN A 69 -17.19 3.90 23.18
N PRO A 70 -17.72 3.95 24.41
CA PRO A 70 -17.01 4.48 25.56
C PRO A 70 -15.62 3.86 25.72
N THR A 71 -14.60 4.70 25.93
CA THR A 71 -13.21 4.25 26.06
C THR A 71 -12.38 5.15 26.98
N SER A 72 -11.35 4.58 27.58
CA SER A 72 -10.35 5.28 28.41
C SER A 72 -8.99 5.38 27.73
N TYR A 73 -8.86 4.96 26.47
CA TYR A 73 -7.60 5.04 25.71
C TYR A 73 -7.84 5.13 24.19
N LEU A 74 -6.84 5.62 23.47
CA LEU A 74 -6.75 5.51 22.02
C LEU A 74 -5.51 4.69 21.67
N LYS A 75 -5.67 3.67 20.82
CA LYS A 75 -4.56 2.82 20.36
C LYS A 75 -4.39 2.99 18.85
N LEU A 76 -3.15 3.23 18.43
CA LEU A 76 -2.75 3.42 17.04
C LEU A 76 -1.50 2.59 16.75
N HIS A 77 -1.18 2.40 15.47
CA HIS A 77 0.11 1.89 15.04
C HIS A 77 1.18 2.98 15.09
N SER A 78 2.37 2.64 15.58
CA SER A 78 3.55 3.51 15.59
C SER A 78 4.82 2.68 15.73
N ALA A 79 5.78 2.87 14.84
CA ALA A 79 7.02 2.10 14.81
C ALA A 79 8.22 3.00 14.53
N GLU A 80 9.24 2.98 15.39
CA GLU A 80 10.46 3.78 15.22
C GLU A 80 10.20 5.31 15.14
N ILE A 81 9.13 5.77 15.79
CA ILE A 81 8.73 7.18 15.87
C ILE A 81 8.92 7.70 17.29
N ASP A 82 9.55 8.87 17.41
CA ASP A 82 9.77 9.59 18.67
C ASP A 82 8.65 10.62 18.87
N ILE A 83 7.66 10.27 19.69
CA ILE A 83 6.49 11.12 19.97
C ILE A 83 6.89 12.20 20.98
N LYS A 84 6.63 13.47 20.62
CA LYS A 84 6.96 14.65 21.43
C LYS A 84 5.80 15.13 22.29
N SER A 85 4.60 15.12 21.72
CA SER A 85 3.39 15.51 22.43
C SER A 85 2.16 14.93 21.74
N ALA A 86 1.11 14.70 22.51
CA ALA A 86 -0.20 14.37 21.98
C ALA A 86 -1.29 15.14 22.73
N THR A 87 -2.28 15.64 22.00
CA THR A 87 -3.44 16.34 22.56
C THR A 87 -4.72 15.83 21.92
N LEU A 88 -5.80 15.73 22.68
CA LEU A 88 -7.12 15.32 22.17
C LEU A 88 -8.16 16.41 22.47
N GLN A 89 -8.79 16.90 21.43
CA GLN A 89 -9.94 17.80 21.52
C GLN A 89 -11.22 17.00 21.27
N LEU A 90 -12.14 17.03 22.22
CA LEU A 90 -13.47 16.42 22.09
C LEU A 90 -14.47 17.40 21.46
N GLU A 91 -15.54 16.87 20.86
CA GLU A 91 -16.61 17.67 20.25
C GLU A 91 -17.32 18.58 21.26
N ASN A 92 -17.41 18.18 22.52
CA ASN A 92 -17.95 19.00 23.61
C ASN A 92 -17.04 20.18 24.04
N GLY A 93 -15.88 20.36 23.40
CA GLY A 93 -14.92 21.42 23.68
C GLY A 93 -13.89 21.08 24.75
N CYS A 94 -13.99 19.93 25.42
CA CYS A 94 -12.98 19.46 26.35
C CYS A 94 -11.66 19.20 25.62
N MET A 95 -10.56 19.63 26.21
CA MET A 95 -9.21 19.46 25.66
C MET A 95 -8.34 18.73 26.67
N PHE A 96 -7.77 17.61 26.24
CA PHE A 96 -6.71 16.91 26.98
C PHE A 96 -5.36 17.29 26.38
N THR A 97 -4.53 17.94 27.18
CA THR A 97 -3.15 18.28 26.83
C THR A 97 -2.19 17.26 27.42
N GLU A 98 -1.11 16.95 26.70
CA GLU A 98 -0.05 16.03 27.17
C GLU A 98 -0.57 14.63 27.57
N LEU A 99 -1.25 13.97 26.63
CA LEU A 99 -1.74 12.61 26.86
C LEU A 99 -0.58 11.66 27.21
N PRO A 100 -0.64 10.97 28.37
CA PRO A 100 0.29 9.89 28.68
C PRO A 100 0.21 8.81 27.60
N PHE A 101 1.37 8.26 27.21
CA PHE A 101 1.41 7.22 26.20
C PHE A 101 2.38 6.09 26.53
N LEU A 102 2.07 4.90 26.02
CA LEU A 102 2.91 3.70 26.07
C LEU A 102 3.23 3.25 24.65
N LEU A 103 4.52 3.06 24.37
CA LEU A 103 5.00 2.48 23.11
C LEU A 103 5.25 0.98 23.29
N GLU A 104 4.62 0.17 22.45
CA GLU A 104 4.74 -1.29 22.44
C GLU A 104 5.59 -1.70 21.23
N HIS A 105 6.84 -2.13 21.43
CA HIS A 105 7.76 -2.45 20.32
C HIS A 105 7.35 -3.68 19.49
N LYS A 106 6.60 -4.60 20.08
CA LYS A 106 5.90 -5.69 19.40
C LYS A 106 4.51 -5.74 20.04
N PRO A 107 3.42 -5.49 19.30
CA PRO A 107 3.28 -5.48 17.83
C PRO A 107 3.36 -4.08 17.15
N MET A 108 4.12 -3.12 17.71
CA MET A 108 4.31 -1.75 17.16
C MET A 108 3.07 -0.85 17.30
N PHE A 109 2.60 -0.71 18.54
CA PHE A 109 1.51 0.19 18.90
C PHE A 109 1.99 1.39 19.72
N VAL A 110 1.20 2.46 19.66
CA VAL A 110 1.14 3.49 20.70
C VAL A 110 -0.25 3.48 21.33
N THR A 111 -0.29 3.49 22.66
CA THR A 111 -1.53 3.63 23.43
C THR A 111 -1.49 4.95 24.19
N PHE A 112 -2.42 5.86 23.89
CA PHE A 112 -2.64 7.10 24.63
C PHE A 112 -3.71 6.88 25.69
N THR A 113 -3.39 7.10 26.96
CA THR A 113 -4.36 6.99 28.07
C THR A 113 -5.14 8.29 28.21
N LEU A 114 -6.48 8.20 28.25
CA LEU A 114 -7.36 9.34 28.46
C LEU A 114 -7.53 9.59 29.98
N PRO A 115 -7.61 10.86 30.44
CA PRO A 115 -7.76 11.17 31.86
C PRO A 115 -9.03 10.61 32.51
N ASN A 116 -10.08 10.43 31.71
CA ASN A 116 -11.35 9.85 32.10
C ASN A 116 -11.93 9.06 30.92
N GLU A 117 -12.92 8.21 31.20
CA GLU A 117 -13.71 7.56 30.16
C GLU A 117 -14.39 8.63 29.29
N VAL A 118 -14.35 8.43 27.98
CA VAL A 118 -14.90 9.32 26.96
C VAL A 118 -15.99 8.58 26.21
N ASP A 119 -17.21 9.11 26.25
CA ASP A 119 -18.36 8.60 25.51
C ASP A 119 -18.18 8.77 23.99
N ALA A 120 -18.97 8.00 23.23
CA ALA A 120 -18.99 8.06 21.77
C ALA A 120 -19.29 9.48 21.25
N GLN A 121 -18.35 10.03 20.48
CA GLN A 121 -18.41 11.38 19.91
C GLN A 121 -17.29 11.58 18.88
N LYS A 122 -17.32 12.71 18.17
CA LYS A 122 -16.18 13.12 17.35
C LYS A 122 -15.06 13.71 18.21
N ALA A 123 -13.83 13.52 17.76
CA ALA A 123 -12.67 14.10 18.40
C ALA A 123 -11.58 14.45 17.38
N ARG A 124 -10.59 15.21 17.83
CA ARG A 124 -9.40 15.58 17.06
C ARG A 124 -8.16 15.27 17.88
N LEU A 125 -7.38 14.31 17.42
CA LEU A 125 -6.11 13.92 18.02
C LEU A 125 -4.97 14.61 17.26
N GLU A 126 -4.16 15.41 17.95
CA GLU A 126 -2.93 15.96 17.39
C GLU A 126 -1.72 15.26 18.00
N ILE A 127 -0.78 14.84 17.17
CA ILE A 127 0.48 14.22 17.59
C ILE A 127 1.63 14.95 16.91
N VAL A 128 2.59 15.43 17.70
CA VAL A 128 3.87 15.96 17.23
C VAL A 128 4.93 14.90 17.44
N PHE A 129 5.73 14.63 16.41
CA PHE A 129 6.67 13.52 16.42
C PHE A 129 7.91 13.77 15.56
N VAL A 130 8.92 12.93 15.73
CA VAL A 130 10.08 12.83 14.85
C VAL A 130 10.18 11.39 14.35
N ALA A 131 10.03 11.21 13.04
CA ALA A 131 10.23 9.93 12.38
C ALA A 131 11.66 9.83 11.82
N ARG A 132 12.11 8.61 11.55
CA ARG A 132 13.42 8.35 10.94
C ARG A 132 13.26 8.06 9.45
N LEU A 133 14.10 8.70 8.64
CA LEU A 133 14.29 8.28 7.26
C LEU A 133 15.22 7.06 7.26
N THR A 134 14.76 5.97 6.66
CA THR A 134 15.50 4.71 6.63
C THR A 134 16.28 4.57 5.34
N ASP A 135 17.51 4.04 5.41
CA ASP A 135 18.26 3.64 4.20
C ASP A 135 17.83 2.23 3.72
N LYS A 136 16.80 1.63 4.35
CA LYS A 136 16.11 0.42 3.88
C LYS A 136 15.10 0.78 2.77
N THR A 137 14.44 -0.25 2.24
CA THR A 137 13.53 -0.15 1.10
C THR A 137 12.04 -0.06 1.46
N MET A 138 11.67 -0.05 2.75
CA MET A 138 10.28 0.03 3.25
C MET A 138 10.14 1.13 4.32
N GLY A 139 9.03 1.86 4.32
CA GLY A 139 8.75 3.02 5.20
C GLY A 139 9.02 4.35 4.50
N PHE A 140 9.53 5.34 5.24
CA PHE A 140 9.98 6.61 4.67
C PHE A 140 11.47 6.50 4.32
N CYS A 141 11.75 6.13 3.08
CA CYS A 141 13.07 5.73 2.61
C CYS A 141 13.88 6.95 2.16
N ARG A 142 15.16 6.97 2.48
CA ARG A 142 16.16 7.89 1.92
C ARG A 142 17.09 7.10 1.01
N TYR A 143 17.36 7.65 -0.16
CA TYR A 143 18.26 7.07 -1.12
C TYR A 143 19.30 8.08 -1.59
N SER A 144 20.53 7.60 -1.79
CA SER A 144 21.62 8.37 -2.35
C SER A 144 22.04 7.80 -3.68
N PHE A 145 22.20 8.67 -4.67
CA PHE A 145 22.69 8.30 -5.99
C PHE A 145 23.72 9.30 -6.49
N THR A 146 24.42 8.93 -7.56
CA THR A 146 25.36 9.81 -8.25
C THR A 146 24.74 10.23 -9.56
N ASP A 147 24.70 11.53 -9.83
CA ASP A 147 24.20 12.05 -11.10
C ASP A 147 25.24 11.97 -12.23
N ALA A 148 24.86 12.38 -13.45
CA ALA A 148 25.76 12.37 -14.60
C ALA A 148 27.01 13.28 -14.43
N SER A 149 26.98 14.23 -13.48
CA SER A 149 28.12 15.11 -13.16
C SER A 149 29.05 14.52 -12.09
N ALA A 150 28.83 13.27 -11.69
CA ALA A 150 29.48 12.61 -10.57
C ALA A 150 29.18 13.23 -9.19
N ALA A 151 28.16 14.08 -9.09
CA ALA A 151 27.75 14.68 -7.82
C ALA A 151 26.80 13.73 -7.06
N LYS A 152 27.04 13.59 -5.74
CA LYS A 152 26.15 12.84 -4.85
C LYS A 152 24.85 13.62 -4.65
N LYS A 153 23.72 12.98 -4.94
CA LYS A 153 22.36 13.50 -4.77
C LYS A 153 21.58 12.63 -3.80
N LEU A 154 20.61 13.24 -3.12
CA LEU A 154 19.71 12.57 -2.19
C LEU A 154 18.28 12.71 -2.70
N LEU A 155 17.49 11.68 -2.45
CA LEU A 155 16.05 11.68 -2.64
C LEU A 155 15.40 10.92 -1.47
N ALA A 156 14.13 11.20 -1.19
CA ALA A 156 13.32 10.37 -0.31
C ALA A 156 12.00 9.99 -1.00
N PHE A 157 11.52 8.80 -0.67
CA PHE A 157 10.25 8.26 -1.15
C PHE A 157 9.62 7.39 -0.08
N THR A 158 8.35 7.05 -0.24
CA THR A 158 7.62 6.20 0.68
C THR A 158 7.33 4.85 0.05
N GLN A 159 7.41 3.78 0.83
CA GLN A 159 6.87 2.46 0.51
C GLN A 159 6.14 1.96 1.76
N PHE A 160 4.81 2.03 1.75
CA PHE A 160 4.02 1.75 2.95
C PHE A 160 3.38 0.39 2.97
N GLU A 161 3.10 -0.19 1.81
CA GLU A 161 2.50 -1.52 1.79
C GLU A 161 3.48 -2.58 2.33
N SER A 162 3.06 -3.49 3.21
CA SER A 162 1.68 -3.65 3.75
C SER A 162 1.42 -2.95 5.10
N THR A 163 2.45 -2.68 5.90
CA THR A 163 2.29 -2.18 7.29
C THR A 163 3.40 -1.19 7.70
N TYR A 164 3.89 -0.40 6.74
CA TYR A 164 5.02 0.51 6.93
C TYR A 164 4.62 1.99 7.00
N ALA A 165 3.35 2.35 6.82
CA ALA A 165 2.89 3.73 7.04
C ALA A 165 3.14 4.16 8.49
N ARG A 166 2.97 3.23 9.44
CA ARG A 166 3.28 3.40 10.88
C ARG A 166 4.73 3.78 11.20
N LYS A 167 5.65 3.70 10.23
CA LYS A 167 7.05 4.17 10.37
C LYS A 167 7.26 5.62 9.95
N ALA A 168 6.30 6.20 9.21
CA ALA A 168 6.36 7.58 8.77
C ALA A 168 5.56 8.51 9.67
N PHE A 169 4.42 8.06 10.18
CA PHE A 169 3.58 8.80 11.13
C PHE A 169 2.68 7.83 11.93
N PRO A 170 2.26 8.17 13.17
CA PRO A 170 1.31 7.34 13.92
C PRO A 170 -0.07 7.35 13.27
N CYS A 171 -0.68 6.18 13.05
CA CYS A 171 -1.94 6.06 12.34
C CYS A 171 -2.70 4.75 12.62
N TRP A 172 -3.96 4.68 12.18
CA TRP A 172 -4.68 3.42 12.02
C TRP A 172 -4.20 2.69 10.76
N ASP A 173 -3.03 2.05 10.86
CA ASP A 173 -2.36 1.33 9.75
C ASP A 173 -2.96 -0.06 9.48
N GLU A 174 -4.27 -0.11 9.25
CA GLU A 174 -5.00 -1.26 8.70
C GLU A 174 -5.89 -0.76 7.53
N PRO A 175 -6.01 -1.51 6.42
CA PRO A 175 -6.69 -1.03 5.21
C PRO A 175 -8.18 -0.74 5.38
N GLU A 176 -8.80 -1.28 6.43
CA GLU A 176 -10.20 -1.06 6.79
C GLU A 176 -10.46 0.38 7.26
N TYR A 177 -9.43 1.05 7.78
CA TYR A 177 -9.55 2.41 8.29
C TYR A 177 -9.28 3.45 7.20
N LYS A 178 -10.10 3.42 6.14
CA LYS A 178 -10.07 4.45 5.10
C LYS A 178 -10.38 5.83 5.69
N ALA A 179 -9.57 6.80 5.31
CA ALA A 179 -9.72 8.19 5.72
C ALA A 179 -9.26 9.13 4.61
N LYS A 180 -9.65 10.40 4.69
CA LYS A 180 -9.10 11.45 3.82
C LYS A 180 -7.73 11.87 4.32
N PHE A 181 -6.87 12.32 3.40
CA PHE A 181 -5.54 12.83 3.73
C PHE A 181 -5.34 14.21 3.11
N THR A 182 -4.96 15.18 3.94
CA THR A 182 -4.38 16.46 3.54
C THR A 182 -2.91 16.42 3.90
N VAL A 183 -2.02 16.49 2.91
CA VAL A 183 -0.56 16.35 3.12
C VAL A 183 0.12 17.68 2.81
N SER A 184 0.97 18.13 3.73
CA SER A 184 1.87 19.26 3.56
C SER A 184 3.32 18.80 3.72
N LEU A 185 4.16 19.14 2.75
CA LEU A 185 5.59 18.82 2.75
C LEU A 185 6.40 20.11 2.81
N GLU A 186 7.23 20.28 3.83
CA GLU A 186 8.21 21.36 3.92
C GLU A 186 9.59 20.81 3.49
N VAL A 187 10.06 21.24 2.32
CA VAL A 187 11.33 20.79 1.74
C VAL A 187 12.19 21.98 1.36
N ASP A 188 13.49 21.75 1.20
CA ASP A 188 14.42 22.78 0.72
C ASP A 188 14.01 23.32 -0.66
N GLU A 189 14.26 24.60 -0.91
CA GLU A 189 13.82 25.33 -2.12
C GLU A 189 14.22 24.67 -3.45
N HIS A 190 15.36 23.98 -3.47
CA HIS A 190 15.88 23.31 -4.67
C HIS A 190 15.32 21.89 -4.88
N MET A 191 14.46 21.42 -3.98
CA MET A 191 13.85 20.09 -4.02
C MET A 191 12.43 20.16 -4.60
N THR A 192 12.00 19.07 -5.22
CA THR A 192 10.62 18.88 -5.66
C THR A 192 9.90 17.96 -4.68
N ALA A 193 8.74 18.39 -4.18
CA ALA A 193 7.86 17.59 -3.35
C ALA A 193 6.69 17.04 -4.19
N LEU A 194 6.44 15.74 -4.10
CA LEU A 194 5.34 15.06 -4.78
C LEU A 194 4.50 14.29 -3.74
N SER A 195 3.21 14.21 -3.98
CA SER A 195 2.26 13.43 -3.17
C SER A 195 1.13 12.92 -4.08
N ASN A 196 0.11 12.27 -3.49
CA ASN A 196 -1.02 11.67 -4.20
C ASN A 196 -1.83 12.68 -5.03
N MET A 197 -2.05 13.89 -4.49
CA MET A 197 -2.90 14.93 -5.09
C MET A 197 -2.07 16.06 -5.71
N PRO A 198 -2.65 16.85 -6.66
CA PRO A 198 -2.00 18.07 -7.14
C PRO A 198 -1.70 19.05 -6.00
N ALA A 199 -0.59 19.78 -6.10
CA ALA A 199 -0.29 20.85 -5.15
C ALA A 199 -1.33 21.98 -5.26
N VAL A 200 -2.01 22.31 -4.16
CA VAL A 200 -3.01 23.38 -4.09
C VAL A 200 -2.34 24.78 -4.00
N ALA A 201 -1.12 24.84 -3.47
CA ALA A 201 -0.29 26.03 -3.43
C ALA A 201 1.21 25.66 -3.40
N GLU A 202 1.96 25.97 -4.46
CA GLU A 202 3.42 26.04 -4.42
C GLU A 202 3.79 27.51 -4.21
N LEU A 203 4.35 27.86 -3.05
CA LEU A 203 4.93 29.20 -2.83
C LEU A 203 6.26 29.29 -3.60
N LYS A 204 6.12 29.48 -4.93
CA LYS A 204 7.11 29.73 -6.00
C LYS A 204 8.38 28.85 -6.02
N LEU A 205 8.49 28.05 -7.08
CA LEU A 205 9.57 28.15 -8.08
C LEU A 205 9.15 27.44 -9.38
N GLU A 206 9.41 28.09 -10.50
CA GLU A 206 9.04 27.62 -11.85
C GLU A 206 9.74 26.30 -12.18
N ALA A 207 8.96 25.30 -12.60
CA ALA A 207 9.45 23.97 -12.89
C ALA A 207 10.27 23.93 -14.19
N THR A 208 11.58 23.74 -14.10
CA THR A 208 12.42 23.44 -15.26
C THR A 208 12.35 21.95 -15.61
N GLY A 209 11.88 21.63 -16.81
CA GLY A 209 12.10 20.31 -17.45
C GLY A 209 11.01 19.25 -17.31
N LYS A 210 9.74 19.62 -17.04
CA LYS A 210 8.61 18.67 -17.00
C LYS A 210 8.09 18.37 -18.41
N LYS A 211 7.99 17.09 -18.78
CA LYS A 211 7.15 16.64 -19.91
C LYS A 211 5.79 16.25 -19.33
N ILE A 212 4.73 16.93 -19.74
CA ILE A 212 3.35 16.69 -19.29
C ILE A 212 2.55 16.23 -20.50
N THR A 213 1.85 15.11 -20.35
CA THR A 213 0.84 14.64 -21.31
C THR A 213 -0.52 14.71 -20.63
N LYS A 214 -1.57 15.00 -21.40
CA LYS A 214 -2.95 14.87 -20.93
C LYS A 214 -3.57 13.63 -21.53
N SER A 215 -4.25 12.84 -20.70
CA SER A 215 -5.10 11.76 -21.18
C SER A 215 -6.32 12.34 -21.94
N LYS A 216 -7.02 11.55 -22.76
CA LYS A 216 -8.26 11.99 -23.41
C LYS A 216 -9.33 12.36 -22.39
N SER A 217 -9.32 11.69 -21.24
CA SER A 217 -10.15 12.00 -20.06
C SER A 217 -9.73 13.27 -19.31
N GLY A 218 -8.70 13.99 -19.77
CA GLY A 218 -8.28 15.29 -19.22
C GLY A 218 -7.34 15.21 -18.01
N ILE A 219 -6.81 14.02 -17.71
CA ILE A 219 -5.94 13.77 -16.55
C ILE A 219 -4.50 14.15 -16.89
N ASP A 220 -3.86 14.91 -16.01
CA ASP A 220 -2.44 15.28 -16.15
C ASP A 220 -1.53 14.09 -15.82
N ILE A 221 -0.71 13.65 -16.77
CA ILE A 221 0.21 12.53 -16.59
C ILE A 221 1.65 13.02 -16.71
N ARG A 222 2.48 12.60 -15.76
CA ARG A 222 3.87 13.03 -15.65
C ARG A 222 4.76 11.86 -15.28
N VAL A 223 5.94 11.79 -15.87
CA VAL A 223 7.00 10.85 -15.46
C VAL A 223 8.15 11.64 -14.87
N TYR A 224 8.48 11.37 -13.62
CA TYR A 224 9.61 11.96 -12.90
C TYR A 224 10.79 11.00 -12.93
N THR A 225 11.95 11.54 -13.30
CA THR A 225 13.19 10.78 -13.48
C THR A 225 14.35 11.56 -12.87
N THR A 226 15.48 10.88 -12.66
CA THR A 226 16.73 11.56 -12.42
C THR A 226 17.16 12.37 -13.66
N LEU A 227 17.84 13.50 -13.45
CA LEU A 227 18.20 14.42 -14.54
C LEU A 227 19.01 13.72 -15.66
N GLY A 228 18.64 13.98 -16.91
CA GLY A 228 19.28 13.42 -18.09
C GLY A 228 18.66 12.11 -18.58
N LYS A 229 17.70 11.54 -17.84
CA LYS A 229 17.02 10.28 -18.19
C LYS A 229 15.57 10.45 -18.67
N GLN A 230 15.11 11.69 -18.90
CA GLN A 230 13.72 11.98 -19.25
C GLN A 230 13.26 11.23 -20.51
N TYR A 231 14.14 11.09 -21.50
CA TYR A 231 13.85 10.39 -22.76
C TYR A 231 13.52 8.90 -22.55
N LEU A 232 13.99 8.30 -21.46
CA LEU A 232 13.71 6.89 -21.13
C LEU A 232 12.29 6.69 -20.58
N GLY A 233 11.68 7.72 -19.98
CA GLY A 233 10.33 7.65 -19.42
C GLY A 233 9.22 7.97 -20.40
N GLU A 234 9.53 8.35 -21.64
CA GLU A 234 8.53 8.82 -22.60
C GLU A 234 7.53 7.74 -23.00
N PHE A 235 7.99 6.49 -23.10
CA PHE A 235 7.12 5.38 -23.44
C PHE A 235 6.15 5.05 -22.30
N ALA A 236 6.64 5.02 -21.05
CA ALA A 236 5.78 4.84 -19.87
C ALA A 236 4.72 5.95 -19.75
N LEU A 237 5.09 7.19 -20.08
CA LEU A 237 4.15 8.34 -20.12
C LEU A 237 3.00 8.09 -21.11
N GLU A 238 3.31 7.57 -22.30
CA GLU A 238 2.31 7.26 -23.32
C GLU A 238 1.42 6.09 -22.92
N VAL A 239 2.01 5.01 -22.41
CA VAL A 239 1.26 3.84 -21.93
C VAL A 239 0.31 4.25 -20.81
N ALA A 240 0.78 4.96 -19.78
CA ALA A 240 -0.06 5.40 -18.67
C ALA A 240 -1.29 6.20 -19.14
N GLY A 241 -1.12 7.09 -20.14
CA GLY A 241 -2.24 7.81 -20.74
C GLY A 241 -3.26 6.93 -21.43
N LYS A 242 -2.80 5.98 -22.23
CA LYS A 242 -3.69 5.02 -22.90
C LYS A 242 -4.38 4.11 -21.91
N SER A 243 -3.66 3.60 -20.91
CA SER A 243 -4.21 2.69 -19.90
C SER A 243 -5.28 3.40 -19.07
N ILE A 244 -5.04 4.63 -18.61
CA ILE A 244 -6.06 5.40 -17.85
C ILE A 244 -7.32 5.64 -18.71
N ASP A 245 -7.16 6.07 -19.96
CA ASP A 245 -8.31 6.29 -20.85
C ASP A 245 -9.08 4.98 -21.08
N TRP A 246 -8.36 3.87 -21.32
CA TRP A 246 -8.96 2.55 -21.52
C TRP A 246 -9.71 2.08 -20.27
N TYR A 247 -9.14 2.18 -19.06
CA TYR A 247 -9.82 1.77 -17.83
C TYR A 247 -11.05 2.63 -17.55
N THR A 248 -10.97 3.95 -17.78
CA THR A 248 -12.11 4.87 -17.65
C THR A 248 -13.28 4.42 -18.54
N GLU A 249 -12.99 4.08 -19.81
CA GLU A 249 -13.98 3.55 -20.75
C GLU A 249 -14.46 2.15 -20.36
N TRP A 250 -13.55 1.26 -19.95
CA TRP A 250 -13.84 -0.14 -19.63
C TRP A 250 -14.67 -0.28 -18.37
N PHE A 251 -14.46 0.56 -17.34
CA PHE A 251 -15.33 0.61 -16.17
C PHE A 251 -16.56 1.51 -16.36
N ALA A 252 -16.62 2.28 -17.44
CA ALA A 252 -17.63 3.32 -17.66
C ALA A 252 -17.76 4.27 -16.45
N MET A 253 -16.62 4.70 -15.92
CA MET A 253 -16.51 5.55 -14.75
C MET A 253 -15.51 6.67 -15.01
N GLU A 254 -15.84 7.90 -14.64
CA GLU A 254 -14.86 8.99 -14.62
C GLU A 254 -13.74 8.67 -13.64
N SER A 255 -12.51 9.04 -13.99
CA SER A 255 -11.38 8.86 -13.08
C SER A 255 -11.56 9.72 -11.83
N PRO A 256 -11.36 9.16 -10.63
CA PRO A 256 -11.45 9.92 -9.38
C PRO A 256 -10.26 10.88 -9.18
N LEU A 257 -9.22 10.80 -10.02
CA LEU A 257 -8.01 11.60 -9.93
C LEU A 257 -7.94 12.61 -11.07
N THR A 258 -7.37 13.78 -10.78
CA THR A 258 -7.08 14.81 -11.77
C THR A 258 -5.65 14.73 -12.32
N LYS A 259 -4.79 13.92 -11.70
CA LYS A 259 -3.42 13.68 -12.15
C LYS A 259 -2.93 12.27 -11.82
N CYS A 260 -1.94 11.80 -12.58
CA CYS A 260 -1.17 10.58 -12.35
C CYS A 260 0.32 10.86 -12.56
N ASP A 261 1.10 10.78 -11.49
CA ASP A 261 2.55 10.90 -11.56
C ASP A 261 3.18 9.50 -11.47
N LEU A 262 4.21 9.23 -12.30
CA LEU A 262 5.04 8.04 -12.21
C LEU A 262 6.46 8.46 -11.82
N LEU A 263 6.95 8.02 -10.67
CA LEU A 263 8.28 8.34 -10.17
C LEU A 263 9.22 7.14 -10.36
N ALA A 264 10.21 7.30 -11.24
CA ALA A 264 11.26 6.32 -11.42
C ALA A 264 12.37 6.52 -10.37
N VAL A 265 12.55 5.53 -9.49
CA VAL A 265 13.59 5.52 -8.46
C VAL A 265 14.69 4.50 -8.78
N PRO A 266 15.98 4.80 -8.50
CA PRO A 266 17.06 3.86 -8.84
C PRO A 266 17.09 2.60 -7.97
N SER A 267 16.49 2.64 -6.79
CA SER A 267 16.37 1.50 -5.88
C SER A 267 15.03 1.53 -5.16
N PHE A 268 14.37 0.37 -5.13
CA PHE A 268 13.06 0.15 -4.53
C PHE A 268 12.98 -1.34 -4.13
N ALA A 269 12.24 -1.67 -3.07
CA ALA A 269 12.04 -3.08 -2.70
C ALA A 269 11.21 -3.81 -3.76
N PRO A 270 9.97 -3.38 -4.03
CA PRO A 270 9.15 -4.00 -5.07
C PRO A 270 9.56 -3.51 -6.47
N GLY A 271 8.95 -4.09 -7.51
CA GLY A 271 9.09 -3.61 -8.88
C GLY A 271 8.52 -2.20 -9.04
N ALA A 272 7.27 -2.05 -8.62
CA ALA A 272 6.49 -0.83 -8.60
C ALA A 272 5.51 -0.85 -7.40
N MET A 273 4.79 0.26 -7.19
CA MET A 273 3.81 0.45 -6.13
C MET A 273 2.79 1.50 -6.55
N GLU A 274 1.52 1.15 -6.43
CA GLU A 274 0.36 1.83 -6.99
C GLU A 274 -0.15 3.02 -6.16
N ASN A 275 0.71 3.73 -5.41
CA ASN A 275 0.24 4.78 -4.51
C ASN A 275 -0.68 5.76 -5.27
N TRP A 276 -1.91 5.94 -4.79
CA TRP A 276 -2.98 6.51 -5.61
C TRP A 276 -2.62 7.91 -6.16
N GLY A 277 -2.42 8.02 -7.48
CA GLY A 277 -2.00 9.25 -8.17
C GLY A 277 -0.49 9.55 -8.17
N LEU A 278 0.34 8.75 -7.49
CA LEU A 278 1.81 8.82 -7.51
C LEU A 278 2.40 7.40 -7.51
N VAL A 279 2.42 6.74 -8.66
CA VAL A 279 3.03 5.43 -8.83
C VAL A 279 4.55 5.56 -8.64
N ILE A 280 5.16 4.68 -7.85
CA ILE A 280 6.62 4.67 -7.63
C ILE A 280 7.16 3.35 -8.16
N ALA A 281 8.17 3.39 -9.02
CA ALA A 281 8.71 2.18 -9.62
C ALA A 281 10.22 2.25 -9.82
N ARG A 282 10.87 1.09 -9.89
CA ARG A 282 12.29 1.03 -10.23
C ARG A 282 12.52 1.57 -11.63
N GLU A 283 13.66 2.23 -11.84
CA GLU A 283 14.05 2.74 -13.16
C GLU A 283 13.83 1.71 -14.30
N PRO A 284 14.26 0.43 -14.21
CA PRO A 284 14.08 -0.55 -15.30
C PRO A 284 12.63 -0.89 -15.62
N ILE A 285 11.68 -0.61 -14.72
CA ILE A 285 10.25 -0.89 -14.91
C ILE A 285 9.58 0.24 -15.72
N LEU A 286 10.11 1.47 -15.64
CA LEU A 286 9.58 2.63 -16.37
C LEU A 286 10.45 3.04 -17.56
N PHE A 287 11.72 2.65 -17.59
CA PHE A 287 12.69 3.16 -18.55
C PHE A 287 12.82 2.28 -19.77
N MET A 288 12.74 2.94 -20.93
CA MET A 288 12.93 2.31 -22.21
C MET A 288 13.49 3.31 -23.22
N ASP A 289 14.56 2.92 -23.92
CA ASP A 289 15.05 3.67 -25.08
C ASP A 289 14.28 3.18 -26.31
N SER A 290 13.41 4.03 -26.86
CA SER A 290 12.52 3.68 -27.98
C SER A 290 13.25 3.20 -29.24
N MET A 291 14.53 3.56 -29.39
CA MET A 291 15.37 3.23 -30.54
C MET A 291 16.28 2.02 -30.30
N LYS A 292 16.54 1.64 -29.04
CA LYS A 292 17.53 0.61 -28.69
C LYS A 292 16.95 -0.58 -27.93
N SER A 293 15.88 -0.38 -27.18
CA SER A 293 15.28 -1.43 -26.35
C SER A 293 14.60 -2.51 -27.20
N SER A 294 14.60 -3.73 -26.69
CA SER A 294 13.96 -4.87 -27.36
C SER A 294 12.44 -4.74 -27.36
N ILE A 295 11.78 -5.55 -28.20
CA ILE A 295 10.31 -5.69 -28.17
C ILE A 295 9.86 -6.23 -26.81
N GLN A 296 10.64 -7.11 -26.17
CA GLN A 296 10.30 -7.63 -24.85
C GLN A 296 10.27 -6.51 -23.81
N SER A 297 11.27 -5.62 -23.79
CA SER A 297 11.27 -4.46 -22.89
C SER A 297 10.07 -3.53 -23.11
N LYS A 298 9.59 -3.39 -24.36
CA LYS A 298 8.33 -2.65 -24.65
C LYS A 298 7.14 -3.32 -23.98
N ILE A 299 7.04 -4.64 -24.05
CA ILE A 299 5.98 -5.41 -23.42
C ILE A 299 6.07 -5.25 -21.90
N ASP A 300 7.24 -5.48 -21.31
CA ASP A 300 7.42 -5.46 -19.85
C ASP A 300 7.04 -4.10 -19.23
N VAL A 301 7.50 -3.00 -19.84
CA VAL A 301 7.12 -1.64 -19.40
C VAL A 301 5.62 -1.39 -19.60
N SER A 302 5.04 -1.88 -20.70
CA SER A 302 3.60 -1.70 -20.95
C SER A 302 2.76 -2.43 -19.92
N LEU A 303 3.12 -3.69 -19.62
CA LEU A 303 2.50 -4.53 -18.61
C LEU A 303 2.60 -3.83 -17.26
N ALA A 304 3.81 -3.60 -16.76
CA ALA A 304 3.99 -3.03 -15.44
C ALA A 304 3.26 -1.70 -15.26
N VAL A 305 3.37 -0.75 -16.21
CA VAL A 305 2.62 0.51 -16.11
C VAL A 305 1.11 0.28 -16.08
N SER A 306 0.58 -0.63 -16.90
CA SER A 306 -0.86 -0.90 -16.92
C SER A 306 -1.35 -1.60 -15.66
N HIS A 307 -0.55 -2.49 -15.06
CA HIS A 307 -0.81 -3.12 -13.76
C HIS A 307 -0.99 -2.07 -12.65
N GLU A 308 -0.02 -1.16 -12.51
CA GLU A 308 -0.08 -0.11 -11.49
C GLU A 308 -1.28 0.83 -11.68
N ILE A 309 -1.66 1.11 -12.92
CA ILE A 309 -2.85 1.91 -13.21
C ILE A 309 -4.14 1.13 -12.94
N ALA A 310 -4.18 -0.18 -13.19
CA ALA A 310 -5.34 -1.02 -12.88
C ALA A 310 -5.68 -0.96 -11.38
N HIS A 311 -4.65 -0.89 -10.53
CA HIS A 311 -4.83 -0.74 -9.08
C HIS A 311 -5.53 0.55 -8.66
N PHE A 312 -5.67 1.55 -9.53
CA PHE A 312 -6.47 2.74 -9.22
C PHE A 312 -7.95 2.38 -9.01
N TRP A 313 -8.45 1.31 -9.64
CA TRP A 313 -9.79 0.77 -9.42
C TRP A 313 -9.77 -0.38 -8.40
N PHE A 314 -8.84 -1.34 -8.55
CA PHE A 314 -8.72 -2.53 -7.70
C PHE A 314 -7.53 -2.44 -6.74
N GLY A 315 -7.77 -1.99 -5.51
CA GLY A 315 -6.76 -1.76 -4.49
C GLY A 315 -6.92 -0.38 -3.87
N ASN A 316 -7.00 0.67 -4.69
CA ASN A 316 -7.18 2.05 -4.24
C ASN A 316 -8.67 2.43 -4.06
N LEU A 317 -9.44 2.45 -5.15
CA LEU A 317 -10.85 2.87 -5.12
C LEU A 317 -11.70 1.89 -4.29
N VAL A 318 -11.57 0.59 -4.58
CA VAL A 318 -12.12 -0.51 -3.77
C VAL A 318 -10.93 -1.24 -3.16
N THR A 319 -10.88 -1.34 -1.83
CA THR A 319 -9.76 -1.99 -1.13
C THR A 319 -10.28 -3.22 -0.42
N MET A 320 -9.72 -4.39 -0.71
CA MET A 320 -10.19 -5.62 -0.10
C MET A 320 -10.01 -5.60 1.43
N PHE A 321 -10.95 -6.24 2.12
CA PHE A 321 -11.00 -6.37 3.56
C PHE A 321 -10.06 -7.49 3.99
N LEU A 322 -8.98 -7.14 4.70
CA LEU A 322 -7.96 -8.10 5.16
C LEU A 322 -8.35 -8.66 6.53
N GLU A 323 -9.42 -9.47 6.62
CA GLU A 323 -9.71 -10.15 7.89
C GLU A 323 -8.65 -11.21 8.21
N MET A 324 -7.99 -11.73 7.18
CA MET A 324 -6.76 -12.52 7.19
C MET A 324 -6.01 -12.18 5.89
N VAL A 325 -4.73 -12.53 5.74
CA VAL A 325 -3.91 -12.24 4.53
C VAL A 325 -4.48 -12.90 3.23
N ASP A 326 -5.61 -13.59 3.34
CA ASP A 326 -6.21 -14.48 2.34
C ASP A 326 -6.90 -13.79 1.16
N ASP A 327 -7.10 -12.46 1.16
CA ASP A 327 -7.80 -11.74 0.08
C ASP A 327 -6.91 -10.78 -0.73
N LEU A 328 -5.60 -10.69 -0.43
CA LEU A 328 -4.67 -9.85 -1.21
C LEU A 328 -4.63 -10.23 -2.70
N TRP A 329 -4.87 -11.51 -3.00
CA TRP A 329 -4.93 -12.03 -4.36
C TRP A 329 -6.00 -11.35 -5.22
N LEU A 330 -7.02 -10.73 -4.63
CA LEU A 330 -8.02 -9.99 -5.39
C LEU A 330 -7.42 -8.71 -5.97
N ASN A 331 -6.68 -7.93 -5.20
CA ASN A 331 -6.02 -6.73 -5.74
C ASN A 331 -5.04 -7.12 -6.85
N GLU A 332 -4.13 -8.03 -6.55
CA GLU A 332 -3.04 -8.43 -7.45
C GLU A 332 -3.53 -9.24 -8.66
N GLY A 333 -4.48 -10.15 -8.43
CA GLY A 333 -5.07 -10.98 -9.46
C GLY A 333 -5.90 -10.19 -10.46
N PHE A 334 -6.69 -9.22 -9.99
CA PHE A 334 -7.46 -8.35 -10.88
C PHE A 334 -6.57 -7.39 -11.65
N ALA A 335 -5.58 -6.77 -11.01
CA ALA A 335 -4.65 -5.87 -11.69
C ALA A 335 -3.91 -6.61 -12.81
N ASN A 336 -3.41 -7.82 -12.53
CA ASN A 336 -2.72 -8.65 -13.51
C ASN A 336 -3.65 -9.11 -14.64
N TRP A 337 -4.89 -9.53 -14.33
CA TRP A 337 -5.86 -9.97 -15.34
C TRP A 337 -6.27 -8.82 -16.28
N ILE A 338 -6.71 -7.69 -15.72
CA ILE A 338 -7.27 -6.61 -16.53
C ILE A 338 -6.20 -5.87 -17.34
N MET A 339 -4.95 -5.89 -16.88
CA MET A 339 -3.79 -5.46 -17.67
C MET A 339 -3.67 -6.26 -18.97
N ASN A 340 -3.84 -7.59 -18.94
CA ASN A 340 -3.74 -8.43 -20.15
C ASN A 340 -4.87 -8.13 -21.14
N GLU A 341 -6.08 -7.89 -20.63
CA GLU A 341 -7.22 -7.44 -21.44
C GLU A 341 -6.97 -6.06 -22.07
N ALA A 342 -6.39 -5.12 -21.32
CA ALA A 342 -6.07 -3.77 -21.80
C ALA A 342 -5.03 -3.76 -22.93
N LEU A 343 -4.10 -4.70 -22.90
CA LEU A 343 -2.99 -4.80 -23.85
C LEU A 343 -3.21 -5.85 -24.95
N THR A 344 -4.32 -6.61 -24.90
CA THR A 344 -4.65 -7.70 -25.84
C THR A 344 -3.48 -8.68 -26.03
N ILE A 345 -2.98 -9.24 -24.92
CA ILE A 345 -1.88 -10.22 -24.95
C ILE A 345 -2.46 -11.64 -24.81
N ASP A 346 -2.52 -12.37 -25.92
CA ASP A 346 -3.04 -13.75 -25.99
C ASP A 346 -2.02 -14.83 -25.58
N ASN A 347 -0.86 -14.48 -24.99
CA ASN A 347 0.21 -15.45 -24.72
C ASN A 347 0.75 -15.43 -23.27
N PRO A 348 0.44 -16.46 -22.45
CA PRO A 348 0.82 -16.53 -21.04
C PRO A 348 2.30 -16.84 -20.77
N ASP A 349 3.05 -17.40 -21.72
CA ASP A 349 4.45 -17.84 -21.51
C ASP A 349 5.44 -16.68 -21.29
N LYS A 350 5.02 -15.43 -21.51
CA LYS A 350 5.86 -14.23 -21.32
C LYS A 350 5.75 -13.61 -19.92
N LEU A 351 4.95 -14.20 -19.03
CA LEU A 351 4.54 -13.60 -17.76
C LEU A 351 5.33 -14.09 -16.53
N GLU A 352 6.02 -15.22 -16.61
CA GLU A 352 6.70 -15.84 -15.44
C GLU A 352 7.85 -15.00 -14.85
N ASP A 353 8.44 -14.07 -15.62
CA ASP A 353 9.63 -13.34 -15.20
C ASP A 353 9.36 -12.04 -14.40
N VAL A 354 8.10 -11.61 -14.25
CA VAL A 354 7.80 -10.24 -13.79
C VAL A 354 7.27 -10.17 -12.34
N PHE A 355 6.54 -11.18 -11.84
CA PHE A 355 5.94 -11.17 -10.50
C PHE A 355 5.79 -12.57 -9.89
N ASP A 356 5.61 -12.65 -8.56
CA ASP A 356 5.51 -13.92 -7.83
C ASP A 356 4.30 -14.75 -8.31
N ALA A 357 4.56 -15.94 -8.86
CA ALA A 357 3.61 -16.71 -9.66
C ALA A 357 2.37 -17.17 -8.88
N VAL A 358 2.45 -17.27 -7.55
CA VAL A 358 1.36 -17.77 -6.70
C VAL A 358 0.31 -16.70 -6.43
N THR A 359 0.73 -15.45 -6.20
CA THR A 359 -0.14 -14.35 -5.78
C THR A 359 -0.82 -13.64 -6.96
N CYS A 360 -0.18 -13.60 -8.14
CA CYS A 360 -0.70 -12.84 -9.28
C CYS A 360 -1.21 -13.74 -10.43
N CYS A 361 -0.51 -14.84 -10.76
CA CYS A 361 -0.79 -15.60 -11.99
C CYS A 361 -1.97 -16.58 -11.85
N LYS A 362 -2.04 -17.32 -10.73
CA LYS A 362 -3.15 -18.25 -10.47
C LYS A 362 -4.49 -17.51 -10.33
N PRO A 363 -4.60 -16.44 -9.51
CA PRO A 363 -5.76 -15.55 -9.49
C PRO A 363 -6.16 -15.00 -10.85
N SER A 364 -5.21 -14.46 -11.62
CA SER A 364 -5.50 -13.91 -12.95
C SER A 364 -6.06 -14.96 -13.90
N SER A 365 -5.56 -16.19 -13.85
CA SER A 365 -6.06 -17.30 -14.68
C SER A 365 -7.46 -17.75 -14.26
N LEU A 366 -7.77 -17.74 -12.96
CA LEU A 366 -9.13 -18.02 -12.46
C LEU A 366 -10.12 -16.93 -12.91
N ILE A 367 -9.72 -15.66 -12.84
CA ILE A 367 -10.52 -14.54 -13.33
C ILE A 367 -10.75 -14.67 -14.85
N GLN A 368 -9.71 -15.03 -15.63
CA GLN A 368 -9.85 -15.29 -17.07
C GLN A 368 -10.80 -16.44 -17.38
N MET A 369 -10.70 -17.55 -16.64
CA MET A 369 -11.58 -18.70 -16.77
C MET A 369 -13.04 -18.28 -16.55
N LEU A 370 -13.30 -17.52 -15.47
CA LEU A 370 -14.64 -17.04 -15.14
C LEU A 370 -15.18 -16.06 -16.19
N SER A 371 -14.36 -15.10 -16.64
CA SER A 371 -14.71 -14.16 -17.72
C SER A 371 -15.10 -14.90 -19.00
N THR A 372 -14.32 -15.92 -19.37
CA THR A 372 -14.59 -16.75 -20.56
C THR A 372 -15.87 -17.58 -20.39
N TYR A 373 -16.09 -18.15 -19.20
CA TYR A 373 -17.26 -18.97 -18.89
C TYR A 373 -18.57 -18.18 -18.91
N LEU A 374 -18.58 -16.99 -18.30
CA LEU A 374 -19.76 -16.13 -18.21
C LEU A 374 -19.99 -15.28 -19.48
N GLY A 375 -18.93 -15.08 -20.26
CA GLY A 375 -18.89 -14.14 -21.37
C GLY A 375 -18.38 -12.76 -20.93
N ALA A 376 -17.44 -12.21 -21.70
CA ALA A 376 -16.70 -10.99 -21.33
C ALA A 376 -17.61 -9.79 -21.02
N SER A 377 -18.71 -9.59 -21.76
CA SER A 377 -19.64 -8.47 -21.53
C SER A 377 -20.41 -8.59 -20.22
N VAL A 378 -20.82 -9.81 -19.85
CA VAL A 378 -21.53 -10.09 -18.59
C VAL A 378 -20.58 -9.92 -17.41
N PHE A 379 -19.37 -10.47 -17.53
CA PHE A 379 -18.35 -10.35 -16.50
C PHE A 379 -17.93 -8.88 -16.29
N GLN A 380 -17.68 -8.14 -17.37
CA GLN A 380 -17.41 -6.71 -17.32
C GLN A 380 -18.53 -5.94 -16.63
N LYS A 381 -19.80 -6.23 -16.95
CA LYS A 381 -20.94 -5.60 -16.27
C LYS A 381 -20.91 -5.85 -14.76
N GLY A 382 -20.69 -7.10 -14.34
CA GLY A 382 -20.60 -7.46 -12.93
C GLY A 382 -19.47 -6.70 -12.21
N LEU A 383 -18.32 -6.56 -12.85
CA LEU A 383 -17.19 -5.78 -12.30
C LEU A 383 -17.49 -4.29 -12.22
N ARG A 384 -18.17 -3.71 -13.21
CA ARG A 384 -18.62 -2.30 -13.14
C ARG A 384 -19.57 -2.07 -11.98
N ASP A 385 -20.56 -2.95 -11.84
CA ASP A 385 -21.55 -2.85 -10.77
C ASP A 385 -20.88 -2.99 -9.39
N TYR A 386 -19.94 -3.93 -9.25
CA TYR A 386 -19.12 -4.09 -8.06
C TYR A 386 -18.32 -2.81 -7.72
N VAL A 387 -17.50 -2.33 -8.66
CA VAL A 387 -16.65 -1.16 -8.39
C VAL A 387 -17.48 0.07 -8.07
N GLN A 388 -18.59 0.28 -8.78
CA GLN A 388 -19.48 1.42 -8.53
C GLN A 388 -20.18 1.35 -7.17
N LYS A 389 -20.54 0.14 -6.71
CA LYS A 389 -21.19 -0.09 -5.42
C LYS A 389 -20.22 0.07 -4.24
N HIS A 390 -18.97 -0.39 -4.39
CA HIS A 390 -17.99 -0.45 -3.30
C HIS A 390 -16.94 0.67 -3.33
N LYS A 391 -17.04 1.63 -4.26
CA LYS A 391 -16.09 2.75 -4.36
C LYS A 391 -15.92 3.50 -3.03
N PHE A 392 -14.67 3.81 -2.70
CA PHE A 392 -14.25 4.46 -1.45
C PHE A 392 -14.48 3.64 -0.17
N ALA A 393 -14.89 2.38 -0.30
CA ALA A 393 -15.11 1.47 0.81
C ALA A 393 -14.17 0.26 0.72
N ASN A 394 -14.30 -0.62 1.71
CA ASN A 394 -13.74 -1.96 1.68
C ASN A 394 -14.77 -2.96 1.17
N SER A 395 -14.31 -4.12 0.72
CA SER A 395 -15.16 -5.22 0.23
C SER A 395 -14.48 -6.57 0.47
N THR A 396 -15.23 -7.66 0.34
CA THR A 396 -14.71 -9.04 0.41
C THR A 396 -14.77 -9.74 -0.94
N ALA A 397 -14.15 -10.93 -1.04
CA ALA A 397 -14.34 -11.81 -2.21
C ALA A 397 -15.83 -12.06 -2.53
N ASP A 398 -16.65 -12.27 -1.49
CA ASP A 398 -18.08 -12.55 -1.63
C ASP A 398 -18.87 -11.36 -2.18
N ASP A 399 -18.50 -10.13 -1.84
CA ASP A 399 -19.12 -8.92 -2.40
C ASP A 399 -18.95 -8.87 -3.93
N LEU A 400 -17.74 -9.20 -4.40
CA LEU A 400 -17.41 -9.28 -5.81
C LEU A 400 -18.21 -10.38 -6.50
N TRP A 401 -18.19 -11.60 -5.96
CA TRP A 401 -18.91 -12.73 -6.54
C TRP A 401 -20.41 -12.54 -6.54
N THR A 402 -20.95 -11.84 -5.55
CA THR A 402 -22.36 -11.43 -5.52
C THR A 402 -22.70 -10.49 -6.68
N ALA A 403 -21.89 -9.46 -6.93
CA ALA A 403 -22.11 -8.55 -8.05
C ALA A 403 -22.04 -9.26 -9.42
N VAL A 404 -21.08 -10.19 -9.58
CA VAL A 404 -20.97 -10.98 -10.82
C VAL A 404 -22.13 -11.99 -10.94
N SER A 405 -22.62 -12.54 -9.83
CA SER A 405 -23.80 -13.42 -9.80
C SER A 405 -25.06 -12.67 -10.26
N GLU A 406 -25.26 -11.46 -9.76
CA GLU A 406 -26.38 -10.59 -10.16
C GLU A 406 -26.33 -10.23 -11.65
N ALA A 407 -25.13 -9.95 -12.19
CA ALA A 407 -24.98 -9.63 -13.61
C ALA A 407 -25.19 -10.84 -14.53
N SER A 408 -24.77 -12.03 -14.10
CA SER A 408 -24.83 -13.26 -14.91
C SER A 408 -26.11 -14.07 -14.74
N ASN A 409 -26.92 -13.79 -13.70
CA ASN A 409 -28.01 -14.65 -13.25
C ASN A 409 -27.57 -16.10 -12.94
N GLN A 410 -26.33 -16.28 -12.50
CA GLN A 410 -25.76 -17.56 -12.09
C GLN A 410 -25.19 -17.45 -10.68
N ASN A 411 -25.14 -18.55 -9.92
CA ASN A 411 -24.57 -18.57 -8.58
C ASN A 411 -23.03 -18.64 -8.65
N VAL A 412 -22.39 -17.50 -8.91
CA VAL A 412 -20.92 -17.41 -9.07
C VAL A 412 -20.21 -17.65 -7.74
N ASN A 413 -20.82 -17.30 -6.61
CA ASN A 413 -20.29 -17.60 -5.29
C ASN A 413 -20.01 -19.10 -5.13
N GLU A 414 -20.99 -19.96 -5.46
CA GLU A 414 -20.83 -21.42 -5.36
C GLU A 414 -19.77 -21.98 -6.33
N ILE A 415 -19.68 -21.40 -7.53
CA ILE A 415 -18.64 -21.79 -8.51
C ILE A 415 -17.26 -21.47 -7.94
N MET A 416 -17.07 -20.24 -7.44
CA MET A 416 -15.76 -19.73 -7.02
C MET A 416 -15.32 -20.23 -5.65
N GLU A 417 -16.23 -20.56 -4.74
CA GLU A 417 -15.94 -21.08 -3.40
C GLU A 417 -14.96 -22.27 -3.45
N SER A 418 -15.15 -23.18 -4.41
CA SER A 418 -14.30 -24.37 -4.59
C SER A 418 -12.87 -24.06 -5.05
N TRP A 419 -12.67 -22.89 -5.69
CA TRP A 419 -11.39 -22.42 -6.22
C TRP A 419 -10.68 -21.49 -5.24
N THR A 420 -11.41 -20.66 -4.50
CA THR A 420 -10.86 -19.65 -3.58
C THR A 420 -10.52 -20.24 -2.21
N ASN A 421 -11.35 -21.12 -1.64
CA ASN A 421 -11.08 -21.72 -0.33
C ASN A 421 -9.87 -22.68 -0.32
N LYS A 422 -9.39 -23.10 -1.49
CA LYS A 422 -8.17 -23.90 -1.66
C LYS A 422 -6.91 -23.07 -1.91
N LEU A 423 -7.00 -21.74 -1.91
CA LEU A 423 -5.83 -20.85 -2.01
C LEU A 423 -5.10 -20.70 -0.68
N ALA A 424 -5.81 -20.79 0.46
CA ALA A 424 -5.25 -20.60 1.81
C ALA A 424 -4.48 -21.81 2.38
N THR A 425 -4.23 -22.88 1.60
CA THR A 425 -3.66 -24.15 2.10
C THR A 425 -2.42 -24.66 1.37
N LEU A 426 -1.69 -23.80 0.64
CA LEU A 426 -0.40 -24.18 0.03
C LEU A 426 0.74 -23.30 0.51
#